data_AF-A0A942PLE9-F1
#
_entry.id   AF-A0A942PLE9-F1
#
_cell.length_a   1.000
_cell.length_b   1.000
_cell.length_c   1.000
_cell.angle_alpha   90.00
_cell.angle_beta   90.00
_cell.angle_gamma   90.00
#
_symmetry.space_group_name_H-M   'P 1'
#
loop_
_entity.id
_entity.type
_entity.pdbx_description
1 polymer ?
#
loop_
_entity_poly.entity_id
_entity_poly.type
_entity_poly.pdbx_seq_one_letter_code
_entity_poly.pdbx_strand_id
1 'polypeptide(L)'
;MERNKSSLTNEKISRKFGNQFDLVNYAIKLAENMIKTGRDARVRTESQNRALQVLAEIAENKDRFDEIVNPIDLSSNHSGSQANSKAESAKKMSKKSI
;
A
#
# COMPACT_ATOMS: atom_id res chain seq x y z
N MET A 1 39.90 6.03 3.79
CA MET A 1 38.53 5.59 3.46
C MET A 1 38.05 6.42 2.28
N GLU A 2 38.09 5.85 1.08
CA GLU A 2 37.54 6.52 -0.10
C GLU A 2 36.03 6.65 0.07
N ARG A 3 35.56 7.90 0.19
CA ARG A 3 34.15 8.21 -0.01
C ARG A 3 33.90 7.97 -1.49
N ASN A 4 33.41 6.79 -1.84
CA ASN A 4 32.75 6.56 -3.12
C ASN A 4 31.58 7.51 -3.20
N LYS A 5 31.89 8.72 -3.69
CA LYS A 5 30.95 9.75 -4.09
C LYS A 5 30.27 9.15 -5.32
N SER A 6 29.38 8.18 -5.11
CA SER A 6 28.62 7.58 -6.20
C SER A 6 27.85 8.75 -6.80
N SER A 7 28.32 9.23 -7.93
CA SER A 7 27.58 10.18 -8.73
C SER A 7 26.26 9.49 -9.02
N LEU A 8 25.21 9.87 -8.30
CA LEU A 8 23.84 9.45 -8.56
C LEU A 8 23.45 10.08 -9.90
N THR A 9 23.97 9.53 -11.00
CA THR A 9 23.54 9.92 -12.33
C THR A 9 22.25 9.17 -12.61
N ASN A 10 21.23 9.90 -13.07
CA ASN A 10 19.96 9.32 -13.47
C ASN A 10 20.07 8.51 -14.77
N GLU A 11 21.27 8.27 -15.30
CA GLU A 11 21.53 7.60 -16.58
C GLU A 11 21.02 6.16 -16.63
N LYS A 12 21.05 5.45 -15.50
CA LYS A 12 20.47 4.10 -15.40
C LYS A 12 18.94 4.14 -15.44
N ILE A 13 18.36 5.22 -14.91
CA ILE A 13 16.92 5.37 -14.73
C ILE A 13 16.28 5.91 -16.01
N SER A 14 16.94 6.83 -16.70
CA SER A 14 16.43 7.48 -17.91
C SER A 14 16.07 6.50 -19.02
N ARG A 15 16.71 5.33 -19.07
CA ARG A 15 16.39 4.26 -20.03
C ARG A 15 14.98 3.65 -19.85
N LYS A 16 14.38 3.77 -18.66
CA LYS A 16 13.01 3.29 -18.38
C LYS A 16 11.93 4.24 -18.92
N PHE A 17 12.29 5.47 -19.30
CA PHE A 17 11.35 6.54 -19.63
C PHE A 17 11.62 7.07 -21.04
N GLY A 18 10.57 7.51 -21.74
CA GLY A 18 10.71 8.06 -23.09
C GLY A 18 11.44 9.41 -23.09
N ASN A 19 11.29 10.19 -22.03
CA ASN A 19 11.98 11.46 -21.84
C ASN A 19 12.24 11.75 -20.34
N GLN A 20 13.03 12.79 -20.05
CA GLN A 20 13.38 13.16 -18.67
C GLN A 20 12.19 13.74 -17.88
N PHE A 21 11.25 14.42 -18.53
CA PHE A 21 10.04 14.93 -17.89
C PHE A 21 9.13 13.79 -17.42
N ASP A 22 9.03 12.69 -18.17
CA ASP A 22 8.26 11.50 -17.78
C ASP A 22 8.82 10.89 -16.50
N LEU A 23 10.15 10.79 -16.39
CA LEU A 23 10.83 10.35 -15.18
C LEU A 23 10.47 11.25 -13.99
N VAL A 24 10.54 12.58 -14.17
CA VAL A 24 10.23 13.54 -13.10
C VAL A 24 8.76 13.42 -12.69
N ASN A 25 7.83 13.40 -13.64
CA ASN A 25 6.39 13.25 -13.38
C ASN A 25 6.08 11.95 -12.64
N TYR A 26 6.72 10.85 -13.04
CA TYR A 26 6.57 9.56 -12.40
C TYR A 26 7.11 9.57 -10.96
N ALA A 27 8.31 10.14 -10.75
CA ALA A 27 8.92 10.26 -9.44
C ALA A 27 8.06 11.10 -8.47
N ILE A 28 7.45 12.18 -8.96
CA ILE A 28 6.51 13.02 -8.18
C ILE A 28 5.31 12.18 -7.75
N LYS A 29 4.68 11.43 -8.67
CA LYS A 29 3.53 10.57 -8.34
C LYS A 29 3.89 9.50 -7.32
N LEU A 30 5.08 8.90 -7.43
CA LEU A 30 5.54 7.90 -6.48
C LEU A 30 5.76 8.53 -5.09
N ALA A 31 6.40 9.70 -5.04
CA ALA A 31 6.61 10.45 -3.80
C ALA A 31 5.26 10.83 -3.15
N GLU A 32 4.30 11.28 -3.93
CA GLU A 32 2.94 11.57 -3.43
C GLU A 32 2.26 10.33 -2.86
N ASN A 33 2.32 9.20 -3.57
CA ASN A 33 1.75 7.94 -3.09
C ASN A 33 2.39 7.53 -1.76
N MET A 34 3.71 7.62 -1.68
CA MET A 34 4.46 7.35 -0.45
C MET A 34 4.03 8.21 0.73
N ILE A 35 3.76 9.49 0.49
CA ILE A 35 3.28 10.43 1.52
C ILE A 35 1.85 10.08 1.92
N LYS A 36 0.96 9.84 0.95
CA LYS A 36 -0.46 9.55 1.17
C LYS A 36 -0.69 8.24 1.91
N THR A 37 0.11 7.21 1.64
CA THR A 37 -0.01 5.91 2.31
C THR A 37 0.82 5.81 3.58
N GLY A 38 1.74 6.76 3.82
CA GLY A 38 2.68 6.72 4.94
C GLY A 38 3.70 5.58 4.85
N ARG A 39 3.84 4.93 3.68
CA ARG A 39 4.78 3.81 3.53
C ARG A 39 6.23 4.26 3.61
N ASP A 40 7.07 3.39 4.15
CA ASP A 40 8.52 3.58 4.11
C ASP A 40 9.12 3.30 2.73
N ALA A 41 10.36 3.75 2.53
CA ALA A 41 11.12 3.43 1.34
C ALA A 41 11.53 1.94 1.35
N ARG A 42 11.38 1.26 0.23
CA ARG A 42 11.74 -0.16 0.04
C ARG A 42 13.23 -0.37 -0.23
N VAL A 43 13.90 0.70 -0.64
CA VAL A 43 15.34 0.71 -0.85
C VAL A 43 15.99 1.51 0.27
N ARG A 44 16.94 0.89 0.97
CA ARG A 44 17.65 1.53 2.06
C ARG A 44 18.69 2.48 1.48
N THR A 45 18.54 3.76 1.80
CA THR A 45 19.54 4.79 1.48
C THR A 45 20.12 5.36 2.77
N GLU A 46 21.39 5.76 2.75
CA GLU A 46 21.99 6.49 3.88
C GLU A 46 21.41 7.91 4.05
N SER A 47 20.73 8.43 3.01
CA SER A 47 20.11 9.74 3.02
C SER A 47 18.68 9.72 3.56
N GLN A 48 18.32 10.77 4.30
CA GLN A 48 16.93 11.08 4.66
C GLN A 48 16.20 11.87 3.56
N ASN A 49 16.87 12.23 2.46
CA ASN A 49 16.23 12.94 1.37
C ASN A 49 15.26 12.02 0.62
N ARG A 50 13.96 12.35 0.68
CA ARG A 50 12.90 11.56 0.07
C ARG A 50 13.04 11.44 -1.45
N ALA A 51 13.54 12.47 -2.13
CA ALA A 51 13.77 12.42 -3.57
C ALA A 51 14.84 11.38 -3.93
N LEU A 52 15.90 11.25 -3.12
CA LEU A 52 16.92 10.23 -3.33
C LEU A 52 16.38 8.81 -3.10
N GLN A 53 15.52 8.63 -2.10
CA GLN A 53 14.86 7.34 -1.84
C GLN A 53 13.95 6.93 -3.00
N VAL A 54 13.20 7.87 -3.56
CA VAL A 54 12.35 7.66 -4.74
C VAL A 54 13.19 7.22 -5.93
N LEU A 55 14.27 7.96 -6.25
CA LEU A 55 15.15 7.60 -7.35
C LEU A 55 15.81 6.23 -7.15
N ALA A 56 16.17 5.88 -5.92
CA ALA A 56 16.71 4.57 -5.59
C ALA A 56 15.69 3.43 -5.80
N GLU A 57 14.42 3.63 -5.41
CA GLU A 57 13.35 2.65 -5.69
C GLU A 57 13.15 2.44 -7.19
N ILE A 58 13.15 3.52 -7.99
CA ILE A 58 12.98 3.45 -9.44
C ILE A 58 14.16 2.72 -10.08
N ALA A 59 15.38 2.99 -9.61
CA ALA A 59 16.61 2.35 -10.09
C ALA A 59 16.63 0.83 -9.80
N GLU A 60 16.09 0.40 -8.67
CA GLU A 60 16.02 -1.02 -8.28
C GLU A 60 14.73 -1.74 -8.72
N ASN A 61 13.84 -1.08 -9.47
CA ASN A 61 12.52 -1.62 -9.89
C ASN A 61 11.63 -2.03 -8.69
N LYS A 62 11.74 -1.29 -7.58
CA LYS A 62 10.94 -1.46 -6.36
C LYS A 62 9.90 -0.35 -6.19
N ASP A 63 9.75 0.49 -7.20
CA ASP A 63 8.86 1.64 -7.29
C ASP A 63 7.39 1.25 -7.49
N ARG A 64 6.79 0.61 -6.48
CA ARG A 64 5.37 0.20 -6.50
C ARG A 64 4.47 1.25 -5.80
N PHE A 65 3.29 1.44 -6.37
CA PHE A 65 2.22 2.26 -5.81
C PHE A 65 1.37 1.42 -4.85
N ASP A 66 1.15 1.95 -3.66
CA ASP A 66 0.27 1.32 -2.66
C ASP A 66 -1.14 1.90 -2.79
N GLU A 67 -2.14 1.12 -2.40
CA GLU A 67 -3.54 1.54 -2.42
C GLU A 67 -3.77 2.67 -1.40
N ILE A 68 -4.42 3.74 -1.84
CA ILE A 68 -4.80 4.85 -0.95
C ILE A 68 -6.19 4.54 -0.42
N VAL A 69 -6.25 4.05 0.83
CA VAL A 69 -7.53 3.82 1.50
C VAL A 69 -8.11 5.17 1.90
N ASN A 70 -9.14 5.63 1.16
CA ASN A 70 -9.86 6.83 1.53
C ASN A 70 -10.80 6.50 2.70
N PRO A 71 -10.67 7.15 3.87
CA PRO A 71 -11.48 6.84 5.05
C PRO A 71 -12.99 7.09 4.86
N ILE A 72 -13.39 7.76 3.77
CA ILE A 72 -14.80 8.06 3.45
C ILE A 72 -15.54 6.78 3.01
N ASP A 73 -14.86 5.83 2.34
CA ASP A 73 -15.47 4.60 1.80
C ASP A 73 -15.78 3.53 2.86
N LEU A 74 -15.31 3.70 4.09
CA LEU A 74 -15.59 2.77 5.20
C LEU A 74 -16.97 3.00 5.85
N SER A 75 -17.66 4.10 5.51
CA SER A 75 -18.91 4.51 6.18
C SER A 75 -20.20 4.10 5.46
N SER A 76 -20.13 3.57 4.23
CA SER A 76 -21.29 3.37 3.34
C SER A 76 -21.85 1.95 3.26
N ASN A 77 -21.29 0.96 4.00
CA ASN A 77 -21.71 -0.45 3.89
C ASN A 77 -22.31 -1.10 5.17
N HIS A 78 -22.77 -0.32 6.16
CA HIS A 78 -23.57 -0.86 7.27
C HIS A 78 -25.04 -0.44 7.18
N SER A 79 -25.74 -0.94 6.17
CA SER A 79 -27.20 -0.94 6.13
C SER A 79 -27.74 -2.24 5.55
N GLY A 80 -28.29 -3.08 6.43
CA GLY A 80 -29.30 -4.09 6.07
C GLY A 80 -28.88 -5.54 6.12
N SER A 81 -29.14 -6.20 7.26
CA SER A 81 -29.78 -7.53 7.32
C SER A 81 -30.16 -7.87 8.77
N GLN A 82 -31.33 -7.37 9.19
CA GLN A 82 -32.15 -8.02 10.23
C GLN A 82 -33.14 -8.98 9.56
N ALA A 83 -33.59 -9.97 10.34
CA ALA A 83 -34.57 -11.04 10.07
C ALA A 83 -33.99 -12.30 9.40
N ASN A 84 -34.27 -13.54 9.83
CA ASN A 84 -35.44 -14.00 10.56
C ASN A 84 -35.24 -15.38 11.24
N SER A 85 -36.09 -15.60 12.23
CA SER A 85 -36.40 -16.78 13.06
C SER A 85 -36.66 -18.13 12.36
N LYS A 86 -36.36 -19.25 13.07
CA LYS A 86 -37.02 -20.59 13.15
C LYS A 86 -35.97 -21.67 13.50
N ALA A 87 -36.16 -22.68 14.36
CA ALA A 87 -37.36 -23.22 15.01
C ALA A 87 -36.98 -24.04 16.27
N GLU A 88 -37.74 -23.87 17.34
CA GLU A 88 -37.98 -24.90 18.35
C GLU A 88 -38.67 -26.11 17.71
N SER A 89 -38.24 -27.34 18.06
CA SER A 89 -39.14 -28.46 18.44
C SER A 89 -38.37 -29.77 18.61
N ALA A 90 -38.29 -30.27 19.84
CA ALA A 90 -38.45 -31.70 20.14
C ALA A 90 -38.66 -31.89 21.66
N LYS A 91 -39.91 -31.72 22.09
CA LYS A 91 -40.40 -32.14 23.40
C LYS A 91 -40.95 -33.56 23.26
N LYS A 92 -40.45 -34.54 24.03
CA LYS A 92 -41.27 -35.67 24.51
C LYS A 92 -40.65 -36.35 25.74
N MET A 93 -41.27 -36.09 26.88
CA MET A 93 -41.19 -36.88 28.11
C MET A 93 -41.71 -38.30 27.87
N SER A 94 -41.12 -39.29 28.55
CA SER A 94 -41.84 -40.49 28.99
C SER A 94 -41.30 -40.95 30.33
N LYS A 95 -42.23 -41.14 31.27
CA LYS A 95 -42.07 -41.53 32.67
C LYS A 95 -41.63 -42.99 32.79
N LYS A 96 -40.88 -43.33 33.84
CA LYS A 96 -41.26 -44.46 34.70
C LYS A 96 -40.68 -44.35 36.11
N SER A 97 -41.59 -44.24 37.07
CA SER A 97 -41.41 -44.53 38.49
C SER A 97 -41.21 -46.03 38.70
N ILE A 98 -40.36 -46.40 39.67
CA ILE A 98 -40.64 -47.22 40.87
C ILE A 98 -39.39 -47.17 41.72
#